data_AF-A0A2D9PMB1-F1
#
_entry.id   AF-A0A2D9PMB1-F1
#
_cell.length_a   1.000
_cell.length_b   1.000
_cell.length_c   1.000
_cell.angle_alpha   90.00
_cell.angle_beta   90.00
_cell.angle_gamma   90.00
#
_symmetry.space_group_name_H-M   'P 1'
#
loop_
_entity.id
_entity.type
_entity.pdbx_description
1 polymer ?
#
loop_
_entity_poly.entity_id
_entity_poly.type
_entity_poly.pdbx_seq_one_letter_code
_entity_poly.pdbx_strand_id
1 'polypeptide(L)'
;MKRMRTIMNKIHRIVVFVILVLLATTVSSNGQIQSPSEARLAQILKRFPQADINKDGKLTAKEFEAARKQFRQSAQGKARPAAAPKTTPAVDPGWEKDKFPPHAVSLKTPEEIMAISKRGAAGRTYAEA
;
A
#
# COMPACT_ATOMS: atom_id res chain seq x y z
N MET A 1 -0.52 -36.17 -55.03
CA MET A 1 -1.15 -35.45 -53.88
C MET A 1 -0.46 -35.64 -52.51
N LYS A 2 0.14 -36.79 -52.16
CA LYS A 2 0.75 -37.01 -50.83
C LYS A 2 1.96 -36.12 -50.51
N ARG A 3 2.85 -35.87 -51.48
CA ARG A 3 4.06 -35.03 -51.30
C ARG A 3 3.73 -33.56 -50.97
N MET A 4 2.67 -33.01 -51.57
CA MET A 4 2.22 -31.63 -51.32
C MET A 4 1.69 -31.44 -49.89
N ARG A 5 0.96 -32.44 -49.37
CA ARG A 5 0.38 -32.44 -48.02
C ARG A 5 1.46 -32.48 -46.94
N THR A 6 2.55 -33.22 -47.17
CA THR A 6 3.68 -33.31 -46.23
C THR A 6 4.50 -32.03 -46.15
N ILE A 7 4.70 -31.35 -47.28
CA ILE A 7 5.41 -30.05 -47.33
C ILE A 7 4.59 -28.99 -46.59
N MET A 8 3.28 -28.94 -46.84
CA MET A 8 2.37 -27.99 -46.18
C MET A 8 2.32 -28.19 -44.65
N ASN A 9 2.29 -29.44 -44.16
CA ASN A 9 2.36 -29.73 -42.73
C ASN A 9 3.72 -29.37 -42.10
N LYS A 10 4.82 -29.48 -42.84
CA LYS A 10 6.16 -29.11 -42.35
C LYS A 10 6.28 -27.59 -42.20
N ILE A 11 5.77 -26.83 -43.17
CA ILE A 11 5.72 -25.36 -43.11
C ILE A 11 4.81 -24.91 -41.96
N HIS A 12 3.64 -25.54 -41.79
CA HIS A 12 2.73 -25.21 -40.68
C HIS A 12 3.39 -25.43 -39.31
N ARG A 13 4.13 -26.52 -39.13
CA ARG A 13 4.90 -26.79 -37.90
C ARG A 13 5.99 -25.76 -37.64
N ILE A 14 6.70 -25.32 -38.69
CA ILE A 14 7.73 -24.28 -38.57
C ILE A 14 7.10 -22.93 -38.18
N VAL A 15 6.00 -22.55 -38.82
CA VAL A 15 5.28 -21.30 -38.52
C VAL A 15 4.73 -21.30 -37.09
N VAL A 16 4.12 -22.40 -36.66
CA VAL A 16 3.65 -22.54 -35.27
C VAL A 16 4.81 -22.44 -34.28
N PHE A 17 5.96 -23.06 -34.58
CA PHE A 17 7.14 -22.99 -33.71
C PHE A 17 7.71 -21.56 -33.62
N VAL A 18 7.75 -20.82 -34.73
CA VAL A 18 8.20 -19.40 -34.75
C VAL A 18 7.24 -18.52 -33.95
N ILE A 19 5.92 -18.71 -34.08
CA ILE A 19 4.92 -17.96 -33.29
C ILE A 19 5.08 -18.26 -31.79
N LEU A 20 5.34 -19.52 -31.43
CA LEU A 20 5.52 -19.95 -30.03
C LEU A 20 6.78 -19.35 -29.41
N VAL A 21 7.87 -19.23 -30.18
CA VAL A 21 9.10 -18.54 -29.75
C VAL A 21 8.87 -17.02 -29.63
N LEU A 22 8.09 -16.42 -30.53
CA LEU A 22 7.76 -14.98 -30.45
C LEU A 22 6.88 -14.64 -29.23
N LEU A 23 6.01 -15.54 -28.78
CA LEU A 23 5.19 -15.34 -27.57
C LEU A 23 5.99 -15.48 -26.26
N ALA A 24 7.14 -16.16 -26.28
CA ALA A 24 7.92 -16.43 -25.07
C ALA A 24 8.82 -15.26 -24.61
N THR A 25 8.99 -14.22 -25.42
CA THR A 25 9.94 -13.12 -25.12
C THR A 25 9.32 -11.91 -24.42
N THR A 26 8.02 -11.91 -24.10
CA THR A 26 7.35 -10.72 -23.54
C THR A 26 7.24 -10.66 -22.02
N VAL A 27 7.96 -11.48 -21.25
CA VAL A 27 7.93 -11.36 -19.78
C VAL A 27 9.29 -10.98 -19.21
N SER A 28 9.53 -9.68 -19.10
CA SER A 28 10.53 -9.13 -18.18
C SER A 28 10.15 -7.69 -17.83
N SER A 29 9.15 -7.55 -16.96
CA SER A 29 8.97 -6.35 -16.16
C SER A 29 9.42 -6.66 -14.74
N ASN A 30 10.74 -6.69 -14.52
CA ASN A 30 11.30 -6.69 -13.18
C ASN A 30 10.95 -5.34 -12.54
N GLY A 31 10.06 -5.35 -11.54
CA GLY A 31 9.74 -4.20 -10.71
C GLY A 31 10.99 -3.75 -9.94
N GLN A 32 11.83 -2.96 -10.59
CA GLN A 32 13.10 -2.54 -10.03
C GLN A 32 12.80 -1.49 -8.95
N ILE A 33 12.91 -1.89 -7.68
CA ILE A 33 12.85 -0.99 -6.54
C ILE A 33 14.07 -0.09 -6.64
N GLN A 34 13.89 1.10 -7.21
CA GLN A 34 14.96 2.09 -7.30
C GLN A 34 15.40 2.47 -5.88
N SER A 35 16.71 2.39 -5.65
CA SER A 35 17.36 2.94 -4.48
C SER A 35 16.93 4.40 -4.31
N PRO A 36 16.59 4.87 -3.10
CA PRO A 36 16.24 6.26 -2.89
C PRO A 36 17.40 7.17 -3.32
N SER A 37 17.10 8.26 -4.04
CA SER A 37 18.08 9.27 -4.41
C SER A 37 18.63 9.99 -3.17
N GLU A 38 19.81 10.60 -3.29
CA GLU A 38 20.46 11.33 -2.19
C GLU A 38 19.58 12.45 -1.62
N ALA A 39 18.88 13.19 -2.48
CA ALA A 39 17.93 14.22 -2.06
C ALA A 39 16.80 13.65 -1.18
N ARG A 40 16.31 12.46 -1.54
CA ARG A 40 15.28 11.77 -0.75
C ARG A 40 15.84 11.29 0.58
N LEU A 41 17.08 10.79 0.61
CA LEU A 41 17.76 10.37 1.83
C LEU A 41 17.96 11.55 2.79
N ALA A 42 18.37 12.72 2.29
CA ALA A 42 18.47 13.94 3.09
C ALA A 42 17.11 14.40 3.67
N GLN A 43 16.03 14.29 2.89
CA GLN A 43 14.69 14.58 3.38
C GLN A 43 14.24 13.58 4.46
N ILE A 44 14.57 12.30 4.30
CA ILE A 44 14.28 11.27 5.29
C ILE A 44 15.07 11.55 6.58
N LEU A 45 16.34 11.91 6.47
CA LEU A 45 17.19 12.23 7.63
C LEU A 45 16.61 13.38 8.48
N LYS A 46 16.02 14.42 7.84
CA LYS A 46 15.34 15.50 8.57
C LYS A 46 14.14 15.01 9.39
N ARG A 47 13.43 13.98 8.91
CA ARG A 47 12.26 13.41 9.60
C ARG A 47 12.64 12.34 10.62
N PHE A 48 13.74 11.63 10.36
CA PHE A 48 14.20 10.49 11.13
C PHE A 48 15.70 10.60 11.38
N PRO A 49 16.15 11.55 12.23
CA PRO A 49 17.56 11.68 12.58
C PRO A 49 18.14 10.41 13.21
N GLN A 50 17.31 9.62 13.89
CA GLN A 50 17.68 8.33 14.47
C GLN A 50 18.02 7.23 13.44
N ALA A 51 17.79 7.47 12.15
CA ALA A 51 18.16 6.53 11.10
C ALA A 51 19.65 6.57 10.74
N ASP A 52 20.33 7.68 11.07
CA ASP A 52 21.78 7.84 10.96
C ASP A 52 22.45 7.19 12.20
N ILE A 53 22.94 5.96 12.01
CA ILE A 53 23.47 5.13 13.11
C ILE A 53 24.88 5.55 13.46
N ASN A 54 25.69 5.88 12.45
CA ASN A 54 27.08 6.27 12.63
C ASN A 54 27.23 7.76 13.02
N LYS A 55 26.15 8.55 12.92
CA LYS A 55 26.08 9.99 13.24
C LYS A 55 27.00 10.85 12.39
N ASP A 56 27.23 10.46 11.14
CA ASP A 56 28.04 11.24 10.19
C ASP A 56 27.27 12.39 9.54
N GLY A 57 25.96 12.50 9.82
CA GLY A 57 25.08 13.54 9.29
C GLY A 57 24.55 13.24 7.89
N LYS A 58 24.75 12.02 7.37
CA LYS A 58 24.23 11.54 6.09
C LYS A 58 23.50 10.23 6.30
N LEU A 59 22.46 10.00 5.50
CA LEU A 59 21.74 8.74 5.52
C LEU A 59 22.13 7.92 4.30
N THR A 60 22.84 6.82 4.50
CA THR A 60 23.18 5.91 3.40
C THR A 60 22.01 4.97 3.07
N ALA A 61 22.03 4.36 1.88
CA ALA A 61 21.01 3.39 1.49
C ALA A 61 20.93 2.19 2.45
N LYS A 62 22.08 1.74 2.98
CA LYS A 62 22.17 0.62 3.93
C LYS A 62 21.54 0.97 5.28
N GLU A 63 21.79 2.17 5.79
CA GLU A 63 21.19 2.66 7.03
C GLU A 63 19.70 2.90 6.87
N PHE A 64 19.28 3.46 5.73
CA PHE A 64 17.86 3.59 5.41
C PHE A 64 17.14 2.23 5.41
N GLU A 65 17.74 1.20 4.82
CA GLU A 65 17.15 -0.14 4.80
C GLU A 65 17.07 -0.74 6.21
N ALA A 66 18.14 -0.62 7.01
CA ALA A 66 18.18 -1.08 8.39
C ALA A 66 17.11 -0.38 9.25
N ALA A 67 17.02 0.95 9.17
CA ALA A 67 16.02 1.75 9.85
C ALA A 67 14.60 1.32 9.42
N ARG A 68 14.37 1.16 8.11
CA ARG A 68 13.07 0.70 7.58
C ARG A 68 12.68 -0.67 8.11
N LYS A 69 13.62 -1.62 8.20
CA LYS A 69 13.37 -2.95 8.76
C LYS A 69 12.99 -2.86 10.24
N GLN A 70 13.73 -2.06 11.01
CA GLN A 70 13.43 -1.83 12.43
C GLN A 70 12.03 -1.23 12.63
N PHE A 71 11.65 -0.22 11.86
CA PHE A 71 10.31 0.39 11.93
C PHE A 71 9.20 -0.60 11.55
N ARG A 72 9.44 -1.46 10.57
CA ARG A 72 8.47 -2.52 10.19
C ARG A 72 8.31 -3.54 11.31
N GLN A 73 9.41 -3.94 11.93
CA GLN A 73 9.39 -4.90 13.04
C GLN A 73 8.72 -4.33 14.28
N SER A 74 8.97 -3.06 14.63
CA SER A 74 8.29 -2.42 15.75
C SER A 74 6.80 -2.21 15.51
N ALA A 75 6.39 -1.92 14.26
CA ALA A 75 4.98 -1.86 13.87
C ALA A 75 4.30 -3.25 13.84
N GLN A 76 5.04 -4.32 13.55
CA GLN A 76 4.52 -5.70 13.62
C GLN A 76 4.46 -6.23 15.06
N GLY A 77 5.43 -5.88 15.92
CA GLY A 77 5.48 -6.29 17.33
C GLY A 77 4.46 -5.56 18.20
N LYS A 78 4.11 -4.32 17.85
CA LYS A 78 2.83 -3.71 18.24
C LYS A 78 1.75 -4.24 17.30
N ALA A 79 1.55 -5.56 17.30
CA ALA A 79 0.38 -6.14 16.67
C ALA A 79 -0.82 -5.37 17.24
N ARG A 80 -1.46 -4.56 16.39
CA ARG A 80 -2.91 -4.40 16.48
C ARG A 80 -3.42 -5.81 16.76
N PRO A 81 -4.17 -6.03 17.85
CA PRO A 81 -4.61 -7.37 18.25
C PRO A 81 -5.02 -8.10 16.99
N ALA A 82 -4.40 -9.29 16.78
CA ALA A 82 -4.46 -10.09 15.55
C ALA A 82 -5.78 -9.84 14.87
N ALA A 83 -5.74 -9.08 13.75
CA ALA A 83 -6.88 -8.41 13.15
C ALA A 83 -8.20 -9.03 13.62
N ALA A 84 -8.88 -8.39 14.58
CA ALA A 84 -10.25 -8.74 14.92
C ALA A 84 -10.94 -9.03 13.58
N PRO A 85 -11.45 -10.26 13.39
CA PRO A 85 -11.63 -10.90 12.09
C PRO A 85 -12.29 -9.89 11.19
N LYS A 86 -11.54 -9.29 10.24
CA LYS A 86 -11.87 -8.01 9.57
C LYS A 86 -13.36 -7.78 9.68
N THR A 87 -13.79 -7.15 10.78
CA THR A 87 -15.16 -6.72 10.81
C THR A 87 -15.06 -5.63 9.77
N THR A 88 -15.62 -5.88 8.58
CA THR A 88 -16.09 -4.80 7.73
C THR A 88 -16.66 -3.82 8.74
N PRO A 89 -16.08 -2.61 8.93
CA PRO A 89 -16.61 -1.68 9.91
C PRO A 89 -18.09 -1.65 9.60
N ALA A 90 -18.91 -2.21 10.52
CA ALA A 90 -20.30 -2.41 10.20
C ALA A 90 -20.79 -1.02 9.86
N VAL A 91 -21.24 -0.83 8.62
CA VAL A 91 -21.79 0.45 8.22
C VAL A 91 -22.92 0.67 9.22
N ASP A 92 -22.83 1.78 9.96
CA ASP A 92 -23.76 2.03 11.03
C ASP A 92 -25.19 1.98 10.44
N PRO A 93 -26.15 1.21 11.01
CA PRO A 93 -27.50 1.09 10.45
C PRO A 93 -28.26 2.42 10.32
N GLY A 94 -27.71 3.51 10.86
CA GLY A 94 -28.15 4.88 10.64
C GLY A 94 -27.81 5.45 9.26
N TRP A 95 -26.97 4.80 8.45
CA TRP A 95 -26.69 5.20 7.06
C TRP A 95 -27.84 4.88 6.10
N GLU A 96 -28.69 3.91 6.44
CA GLU A 96 -29.88 3.55 5.68
C GLU A 96 -31.11 4.43 6.01
N LYS A 97 -31.01 5.36 6.98
CA LYS A 97 -32.11 6.24 7.37
C LYS A 97 -32.18 7.47 6.45
N ASP A 98 -33.40 7.90 6.11
CA ASP A 98 -33.66 9.12 5.32
C ASP A 98 -33.11 10.41 5.96
N LYS A 99 -32.85 10.38 7.27
CA LYS A 99 -32.27 11.50 8.03
C LYS A 99 -31.14 11.00 8.91
N PHE A 100 -30.06 11.77 8.91
CA PHE A 100 -28.94 11.56 9.83
C PHE A 100 -29.40 11.63 11.29
N PRO A 101 -28.75 10.89 12.21
CA PRO A 101 -29.02 10.99 13.64
C PRO A 101 -28.91 12.43 14.14
N PRO A 102 -29.70 12.85 15.16
CA PRO A 102 -29.68 14.23 15.68
C PRO A 102 -28.30 14.70 16.18
N HIS A 103 -27.44 13.76 16.59
CA HIS A 103 -26.08 14.03 17.05
C HIS A 103 -25.03 14.01 15.92
N ALA A 104 -25.44 13.83 14.66
CA ALA A 104 -24.51 13.83 13.53
C ALA A 104 -23.79 15.19 13.43
N VAL A 105 -22.48 15.13 13.15
CA VAL A 105 -21.64 16.34 13.02
C VAL A 105 -22.17 17.29 11.93
N SER A 106 -22.82 16.75 10.89
CA SER A 106 -23.45 17.54 9.82
C SER A 106 -24.59 18.44 10.27
N LEU A 107 -25.20 18.18 11.42
CA LEU A 107 -26.32 18.96 11.98
C LEU A 107 -25.90 19.89 13.13
N LYS A 108 -24.61 19.91 13.48
CA LYS A 108 -24.07 20.69 14.60
C LYS A 108 -23.62 22.08 14.18
N THR A 109 -23.68 23.04 15.10
CA THR A 109 -23.14 24.38 14.86
C THR A 109 -21.60 24.37 14.88
N PRO A 110 -20.94 25.37 14.27
CA PRO A 110 -19.48 25.49 14.34
C PRO A 110 -18.92 25.45 15.76
N GLU A 111 -19.61 26.04 16.73
CA GLU A 111 -19.23 26.08 18.14
C GLU A 111 -19.28 24.70 18.77
N GLU A 112 -20.33 23.91 18.48
CA GLU A 112 -20.47 22.54 18.97
C GLU A 112 -19.42 21.60 18.37
N ILE A 113 -19.11 21.77 17.08
CA ILE A 113 -18.04 21.01 16.40
C ILE A 113 -16.68 21.33 17.04
N MET A 114 -16.40 22.61 17.30
CA MET A 114 -15.18 23.02 18.00
C MET A 114 -15.12 22.46 19.43
N ALA A 115 -16.25 22.42 20.14
CA ALA A 115 -16.31 21.86 21.49
C ALA A 115 -16.00 20.36 21.50
N ILE A 116 -16.47 19.59 20.50
CA ILE A 116 -16.13 18.17 20.33
C ILE A 116 -14.63 18.00 20.08
N SER A 117 -14.05 18.81 19.19
CA SER A 117 -12.61 18.77 18.88
C SER A 117 -11.75 19.09 20.10
N LYS A 118 -12.15 20.08 20.91
CA LYS A 118 -11.46 20.45 22.15
C LYS A 118 -11.65 19.41 23.26
N ARG A 119 -12.78 18.70 23.29
CA ARG A 119 -13.12 17.67 24.28
C ARG A 119 -12.36 16.36 24.05
N GLY A 120 -12.05 16.02 22.80
CA GLY A 120 -11.42 14.75 22.44
C GLY A 120 -9.90 14.82 22.41
N ALA A 121 -9.23 14.10 23.32
CA ALA A 121 -7.96 13.48 22.96
C ALA A 121 -8.19 12.57 21.74
N ALA A 122 -7.30 12.63 20.74
CA ALA A 122 -7.45 11.94 19.46
C ALA A 122 -7.87 10.47 19.64
N GLY A 123 -9.09 10.13 19.17
CA GLY A 123 -9.45 8.74 18.88
C GLY A 123 -10.53 8.05 19.72
N ARG A 124 -11.42 8.74 20.46
CA ARG A 124 -12.61 8.09 21.03
C ARG A 124 -13.89 8.51 20.32
N THR A 125 -14.49 7.55 19.61
CA THR A 125 -15.73 7.66 18.83
C THR A 125 -16.97 7.42 19.68
N TYR A 126 -18.05 8.03 19.21
CA TYR A 126 -19.45 7.93 19.61
C TYR A 126 -19.89 6.48 19.84
N ALA A 127 -20.04 6.13 21.12
CA ALA A 127 -20.81 5.00 21.59
C ALA A 127 -21.32 5.38 22.98
N GLU A 128 -22.34 6.21 23.05
CA GLU A 128 -23.11 6.40 24.29
C GLU A 128 -24.54 6.82 23.91
N ALA A 129 -25.43 5.85 24.10
CA ALA A 129 -26.90 5.81 24.21
C ALA A 129 -27.74 6.92 23.56
#